data_AF-A0A941VC24-F1
#
_entry.id   AF-A0A941VC24-F1
#
_cell.length_a   1.000
_cell.length_b   1.000
_cell.length_c   1.000
_cell.angle_alpha   90.00
_cell.angle_beta   90.00
_cell.angle_gamma   90.00
#
_symmetry.space_group_name_H-M   'P 1'
#
loop_
_entity.id
_entity.type
_entity.pdbx_description
1 polymer ?
#
loop_
_entity_poly.entity_id
_entity_poly.type
_entity_poly.pdbx_seq_one_letter_code
_entity_poly.pdbx_strand_id
1 'polypeptide(L)'
;MGRTSLEVADIFRAHGPEWRRAQRGHLSLAQLKVMTAIERCRTVALGGHVLRCPDCEATEVAYNSCRNRYCPKCQARAAQLWLEAWQVDLLPVPYYHVVFTLPAPISVLAYTNKAVIYRLLFEITAQTLQTIAADPRHLGAHIGLSLVLYGARH
;
A
#
# COMPACT_ATOMS: atom_id res chain seq x y z
N MET A 1 9.73 -17.95 -3.11
CA MET A 1 9.14 -17.18 -2.01
C MET A 1 8.23 -18.10 -1.21
N GLY A 2 8.64 -18.47 0.01
CA GLY A 2 7.82 -19.30 0.90
C GLY A 2 6.51 -18.58 1.24
N ARG A 3 5.38 -19.29 1.24
CA ARG A 3 4.11 -18.75 1.72
C ARG A 3 4.31 -18.31 3.16
N THR A 4 3.99 -17.06 3.47
CA THR A 4 3.87 -16.60 4.85
C THR A 4 2.89 -17.54 5.56
N SER A 5 3.29 -18.11 6.70
CA SER A 5 2.48 -19.11 7.42
C SER A 5 1.17 -18.56 7.95
N LEU A 6 1.05 -17.23 8.05
CA LEU A 6 -0.12 -16.53 8.54
C LEU A 6 -0.57 -15.45 7.55
N GLU A 7 -1.82 -15.53 7.11
CA GLU A 7 -2.48 -14.53 6.26
C GLU A 7 -3.57 -13.79 7.05
N VAL A 8 -3.99 -12.61 6.57
CA VAL A 8 -5.18 -11.89 7.11
C VAL A 8 -6.44 -12.78 7.07
N ALA A 9 -6.53 -13.67 6.09
CA ALA A 9 -7.62 -14.63 5.99
C ALA A 9 -7.68 -15.59 7.18
N ASP A 10 -6.53 -15.96 7.75
CA ASP A 10 -6.47 -16.84 8.93
C ASP A 10 -6.99 -16.11 10.17
N ILE A 11 -6.60 -14.86 10.35
CA ILE A 11 -7.10 -14.00 11.45
C ILE A 11 -8.63 -13.84 11.34
N PHE A 12 -9.14 -13.57 10.14
CA PHE A 12 -10.58 -13.45 9.92
C PHE A 12 -11.33 -14.75 10.15
N ARG A 13 -10.77 -15.90 9.76
CA ARG A 13 -11.39 -17.20 10.05
C ARG A 13 -11.41 -17.51 11.53
N ALA A 14 -10.32 -17.24 12.25
CA ALA A 14 -10.19 -17.56 13.67
C ALA A 14 -11.01 -16.60 14.57
N HIS A 15 -10.95 -15.29 14.30
CA HIS A 15 -11.48 -14.26 15.21
C HIS A 15 -12.62 -13.42 14.60
N GLY A 16 -12.80 -13.46 13.28
CA GLY A 16 -13.80 -12.67 12.57
C GLY A 16 -15.25 -12.91 13.03
N PRO A 17 -15.70 -14.15 13.31
CA PRO A 17 -17.07 -14.38 13.79
C PRO A 17 -17.40 -13.69 15.11
N GLU A 18 -16.49 -13.72 16.08
CA GLU A 18 -16.67 -13.04 17.37
C GLU A 18 -16.60 -11.51 17.21
N TRP A 19 -15.59 -11.03 16.48
CA TRP A 19 -15.42 -9.60 16.25
C TRP A 19 -16.60 -8.98 15.49
N ARG A 20 -17.14 -9.65 14.46
CA ARG A 20 -18.34 -9.19 13.74
C ARG A 20 -19.58 -9.11 14.63
N ARG A 21 -19.72 -10.01 15.61
CA ARG A 21 -20.81 -9.96 16.60
C ARG A 21 -20.63 -8.78 17.55
N ALA A 22 -19.42 -8.57 18.05
CA ALA A 22 -19.10 -7.44 18.94
C ALA A 22 -19.27 -6.08 18.24
N GLN A 23 -19.01 -6.00 16.92
CA GLN A 23 -19.12 -4.78 16.12
C GLN A 23 -20.44 -4.67 15.34
N ARG A 24 -21.48 -5.39 15.77
CA ARG A 24 -22.79 -5.38 15.09
C ARG A 24 -23.35 -3.96 15.03
N GLY A 25 -23.74 -3.50 13.84
CA GLY A 25 -24.24 -2.14 13.61
C GLY A 25 -23.15 -1.09 13.33
N HIS A 26 -21.88 -1.39 13.63
CA HIS A 26 -20.74 -0.51 13.34
C HIS A 26 -20.00 -0.87 12.04
N LEU A 27 -20.30 -2.04 11.47
CA LEU A 27 -19.73 -2.48 10.20
C LEU A 27 -20.70 -2.26 9.04
N SER A 28 -20.23 -1.53 8.04
CA SER A 28 -20.93 -1.41 6.77
C SER A 28 -20.97 -2.75 6.02
N LEU A 29 -21.98 -2.92 5.16
CA LEU A 29 -22.07 -4.07 4.27
C LEU A 29 -20.81 -4.23 3.39
N ALA A 30 -20.20 -3.11 2.98
CA ALA A 30 -18.97 -3.11 2.19
C ALA A 30 -17.81 -3.75 2.95
N GLN A 31 -17.62 -3.39 4.23
CA GLN A 31 -16.58 -3.99 5.08
C GLN A 31 -16.82 -5.49 5.27
N LEU A 32 -18.06 -5.91 5.54
CA LEU A 32 -18.40 -7.33 5.68
C LEU A 32 -18.13 -8.14 4.41
N LYS A 33 -18.44 -7.57 3.24
CA LYS A 33 -18.13 -8.18 1.94
C LYS A 33 -16.62 -8.31 1.71
N VAL A 34 -15.83 -7.31 2.13
CA VAL A 34 -14.36 -7.39 2.06
C VAL A 34 -13.82 -8.51 2.94
N MET A 35 -14.30 -8.63 4.18
CA MET A 35 -13.89 -9.73 5.07
C MET A 35 -14.18 -11.10 4.44
N THR A 36 -15.40 -11.29 3.95
CA THR A 36 -15.81 -12.54 3.28
C THR A 36 -14.97 -12.83 2.04
N ALA A 37 -14.67 -11.82 1.23
CA ALA A 37 -13.83 -11.97 0.05
C ALA A 37 -12.40 -12.38 0.41
N ILE A 38 -11.84 -11.85 1.51
CA ILE A 38 -10.50 -12.23 1.99
C ILE A 38 -10.49 -13.66 2.52
N GLU A 39 -11.49 -14.05 3.31
CA GLU A 39 -11.63 -15.42 3.86
C GLU A 39 -11.73 -16.49 2.76
N ARG A 40 -12.44 -16.19 1.65
CA ARG A 40 -12.64 -17.13 0.53
C ARG A 40 -11.54 -17.08 -0.53
N CYS A 41 -10.61 -16.14 -0.46
CA CYS A 41 -9.64 -15.92 -1.52
C CYS A 41 -8.65 -17.09 -1.68
N ARG A 42 -8.61 -17.66 -2.89
CA ARG A 42 -7.80 -18.84 -3.24
C ARG A 42 -8.11 -20.06 -2.37
N THR A 43 -9.39 -20.30 -2.14
CA THR A 43 -9.90 -21.55 -1.56
C THR A 43 -10.86 -22.20 -2.56
N VAL A 44 -11.23 -23.45 -2.28
CA VAL A 44 -12.23 -24.20 -3.06
C VAL A 44 -13.57 -23.46 -3.18
N ALA A 45 -13.88 -22.55 -2.25
CA ALA A 45 -15.12 -21.77 -2.27
C ALA A 45 -15.27 -20.86 -3.49
N LEU A 46 -14.19 -20.55 -4.21
CA LEU A 46 -14.21 -19.76 -5.45
C LEU A 46 -13.94 -20.61 -6.71
N GLY A 47 -13.90 -21.93 -6.56
CA GLY A 47 -13.47 -22.85 -7.62
C GLY A 47 -11.97 -22.71 -7.93
N GLY A 48 -11.53 -23.44 -8.94
CA GLY A 48 -10.14 -23.44 -9.38
C GLY A 48 -9.93 -24.25 -10.64
N HIS A 49 -8.67 -24.38 -11.02
CA HIS A 49 -8.23 -25.11 -12.20
C HIS A 49 -7.16 -26.12 -11.82
N VAL A 50 -7.10 -27.21 -12.57
CA VAL A 50 -6.02 -28.19 -12.48
C VAL A 50 -5.04 -27.85 -13.59
N LEU A 51 -3.82 -27.47 -13.20
CA LEU A 51 -2.71 -27.22 -14.10
C LEU A 51 -1.91 -28.52 -14.23
N ARG A 52 -1.67 -28.98 -15.46
CA ARG A 52 -0.79 -30.13 -15.72
C ARG A 52 0.39 -29.66 -16.57
N CYS A 53 1.60 -29.93 -16.11
CA CYS A 53 2.80 -29.69 -16.90
C CYS A 53 2.84 -30.71 -18.05
N PRO A 54 2.99 -30.28 -19.32
CA PRO A 54 3.08 -31.22 -20.43
C PRO A 54 4.39 -32.02 -20.44
N ASP A 55 5.45 -31.51 -19.82
CA ASP A 55 6.79 -32.12 -19.88
C ASP A 55 7.05 -33.14 -18.77
N CYS A 56 6.56 -32.89 -17.55
CA CYS A 56 6.80 -33.75 -16.37
C CYS A 56 5.52 -34.32 -15.75
N GLU A 57 4.36 -34.05 -16.35
CA GLU A 57 3.03 -34.47 -15.89
C GLU A 57 2.62 -34.02 -14.47
N ALA A 58 3.46 -33.23 -13.81
CA ALA A 58 3.15 -32.67 -12.51
C ALA A 58 1.84 -31.89 -12.55
N THR A 59 1.00 -32.12 -11.55
CA THR A 59 -0.33 -31.54 -11.46
C THR A 59 -0.42 -30.61 -10.25
N GLU A 60 -0.91 -29.38 -10.46
CA GLU A 60 -1.13 -28.39 -9.41
C GLU A 60 -2.58 -27.90 -9.44
N VAL A 61 -3.22 -27.82 -8.27
CA VAL A 61 -4.55 -27.20 -8.13
C VAL A 61 -4.39 -25.72 -7.83
N ALA A 62 -4.86 -24.87 -8.73
CA ALA A 62 -4.85 -23.42 -8.60
C ALA A 62 -6.26 -22.88 -8.31
N TYR A 63 -6.51 -22.41 -7.09
CA TYR A 63 -7.79 -21.78 -6.73
C TYR A 63 -7.90 -20.32 -7.19
N ASN A 64 -9.12 -19.92 -7.56
CA ASN A 64 -9.42 -18.58 -8.05
C ASN A 64 -9.25 -17.49 -6.98
N SER A 65 -8.84 -16.30 -7.41
CA SER A 65 -8.71 -15.12 -6.55
C SER A 65 -10.06 -14.40 -6.40
N CYS A 66 -10.27 -13.74 -5.26
CA CYS A 66 -11.49 -12.96 -5.04
C CYS A 66 -11.51 -11.61 -5.79
N ARG A 67 -10.37 -11.19 -6.36
CA ARG A 67 -10.16 -9.94 -7.12
C ARG A 67 -10.57 -8.65 -6.37
N ASN A 68 -10.79 -8.72 -5.06
CA ASN A 68 -11.16 -7.56 -4.27
C ASN A 68 -9.94 -6.64 -4.06
N ARG A 69 -10.11 -5.33 -4.30
CA ARG A 69 -9.04 -4.30 -4.16
C ARG A 69 -8.46 -4.16 -2.75
N TYR A 70 -9.16 -4.67 -1.74
CA TYR A 70 -8.71 -4.63 -0.34
C TYR A 70 -8.08 -5.97 0.10
N CYS A 71 -8.08 -7.01 -0.75
CA CYS A 71 -7.51 -8.29 -0.40
C CYS A 71 -5.98 -8.26 -0.54
N PRO A 72 -5.21 -8.44 0.55
CA PRO A 72 -3.74 -8.39 0.49
C PRO A 72 -3.17 -9.44 -0.46
N LYS A 73 -3.75 -10.65 -0.50
CA LYS A 73 -3.32 -11.73 -1.42
C LYS A 73 -3.51 -11.36 -2.90
N CYS A 74 -4.61 -10.69 -3.24
CA CYS A 74 -4.87 -10.27 -4.62
C CYS A 74 -3.98 -9.10 -5.02
N GLN A 75 -3.82 -8.12 -4.12
CA GLN A 75 -3.05 -6.91 -4.40
C GLN A 75 -1.54 -7.11 -4.28
N ALA A 76 -1.06 -8.10 -3.51
CA ALA A 76 0.36 -8.35 -3.35
C ALA A 76 1.05 -8.64 -4.68
N ARG A 77 0.43 -9.44 -5.56
CA ARG A 77 1.00 -9.70 -6.90
C ARG A 77 1.02 -8.45 -7.77
N ALA A 78 -0.05 -7.65 -7.72
CA ALA A 78 -0.09 -6.39 -8.48
C ALA A 78 0.97 -5.40 -7.98
N ALA A 79 1.11 -5.27 -6.67
CA ALA A 79 2.13 -4.44 -6.02
C ALA A 79 3.55 -4.93 -6.33
N GLN A 80 3.77 -6.25 -6.35
CA GLN A 80 5.05 -6.85 -6.69
C GLN A 80 5.42 -6.60 -8.16
N LEU A 81 4.49 -6.83 -9.10
CA LEU A 81 4.72 -6.55 -10.51
C LEU A 81 4.96 -5.05 -10.76
N TRP A 82 4.23 -4.19 -10.05
CA TRP A 82 4.47 -2.76 -10.08
C TRP A 82 5.87 -2.43 -9.54
N LEU A 83 6.26 -2.98 -8.40
CA LEU A 83 7.60 -2.76 -7.83
C LEU A 83 8.70 -3.23 -8.78
N GLU A 84 8.59 -4.42 -9.36
CA GLU A 84 9.56 -4.96 -10.32
C GLU A 84 9.69 -4.08 -11.57
N ALA A 85 8.56 -3.60 -12.10
CA ALA A 85 8.57 -2.70 -13.25
C ALA A 85 9.19 -1.32 -12.94
N TRP A 86 9.11 -0.84 -11.69
CA TRP A 86 9.69 0.44 -11.28
C TRP A 86 11.15 0.32 -10.81
N GLN A 87 11.54 -0.85 -10.28
CA GLN A 87 12.90 -1.07 -9.76
C GLN A 87 13.98 -0.91 -10.83
N VAL A 88 13.66 -1.22 -12.09
CA VAL A 88 14.61 -1.07 -13.20
C VAL A 88 14.89 0.40 -13.55
N ASP A 89 13.98 1.30 -13.20
CA ASP A 89 14.12 2.74 -13.42
C ASP A 89 14.79 3.46 -12.23
N LEU A 90 15.10 2.75 -11.14
CA LEU A 90 15.79 3.31 -9.99
C LEU A 90 17.28 3.47 -10.30
N LEU A 91 17.79 4.68 -10.08
CA LEU A 91 19.22 4.96 -10.16
C LEU A 91 19.96 4.24 -9.02
N PRO A 92 21.18 3.72 -9.25
CA PRO A 92 21.97 3.04 -8.21
C PRO A 92 22.60 4.06 -7.23
N VAL A 93 21.78 4.89 -6.61
CA VAL A 93 22.16 5.95 -5.68
C VAL A 93 21.38 5.80 -4.36
N PRO A 94 21.89 6.34 -3.25
CA PRO A 94 21.15 6.33 -1.99
C PRO A 94 19.84 7.13 -2.08
N TYR A 95 18.74 6.54 -1.59
CA TYR A 95 17.45 7.20 -1.45
C TYR A 95 17.17 7.51 0.01
N TYR A 96 16.65 8.70 0.30
CA TYR A 96 16.26 9.13 1.64
C TYR A 96 14.80 9.58 1.64
N HIS A 97 14.05 9.15 2.65
CA HIS A 97 12.66 9.60 2.85
C HIS A 97 12.62 10.60 4.00
N VAL A 98 12.26 11.85 3.70
CA VAL A 98 12.17 12.95 4.66
C VAL A 98 10.71 13.35 4.80
N VAL A 99 10.22 13.43 6.03
CA VAL A 99 8.83 13.78 6.33
C VAL A 99 8.77 15.19 6.90
N PHE A 100 8.03 16.07 6.23
CA PHE A 100 7.70 17.40 6.73
C PHE A 100 6.28 17.38 7.29
N THR A 101 6.15 17.67 8.58
CA THR A 101 4.84 17.76 9.25
C THR A 101 4.43 19.22 9.35
N LEU A 102 3.27 19.54 8.79
CA LEU A 102 2.71 20.88 8.91
C LEU A 102 2.26 21.12 10.38
N PRO A 103 2.71 22.19 11.05
CA PRO A 103 2.27 22.50 12.40
C PRO A 103 0.74 22.64 12.49
N ALA A 104 0.16 22.19 13.60
CA ALA A 104 -1.30 22.18 13.80
C ALA A 104 -1.97 23.54 13.51
N PRO A 105 -1.44 24.70 13.95
CA PRO A 105 -2.06 26.01 13.64
C PRO A 105 -2.16 26.31 12.14
N ILE A 106 -1.18 25.87 11.35
CA ILE A 106 -1.16 26.09 9.90
C ILE A 106 -2.03 25.04 9.19
N SER A 107 -2.13 23.82 9.74
CA SER A 107 -2.99 22.77 9.20
C SER A 107 -4.47 23.20 9.15
N VAL A 108 -4.92 24.00 10.13
CA VAL A 108 -6.28 24.55 10.14
C VAL A 108 -6.53 25.46 8.94
N LEU A 109 -5.54 26.28 8.57
CA LEU A 109 -5.64 27.17 7.40
C LEU A 109 -5.65 26.40 6.08
N ALA A 110 -5.05 25.21 6.05
CA ALA A 110 -5.05 24.35 4.88
C ALA A 110 -6.46 23.86 4.51
N TYR A 111 -7.41 23.76 5.45
CA TYR A 111 -8.77 23.30 5.14
C TYR A 111 -9.50 24.21 4.16
N THR A 112 -9.37 25.51 4.34
CA THR A 112 -10.03 26.53 3.51
C THR A 112 -9.15 26.97 2.34
N ASN A 113 -7.82 26.83 2.43
CA ASN A 113 -6.86 27.35 1.46
C ASN A 113 -5.96 26.28 0.82
N LYS A 114 -6.49 25.06 0.61
CA LYS A 114 -5.72 23.87 0.16
C LYS A 114 -4.75 24.17 -0.97
N ALA A 115 -5.22 24.78 -2.06
CA ALA A 115 -4.38 25.04 -3.23
C ALA A 115 -3.17 25.92 -2.90
N VAL A 116 -3.37 27.00 -2.15
CA VAL A 116 -2.30 27.93 -1.78
C VAL A 116 -1.34 27.27 -0.80
N ILE A 117 -1.85 26.66 0.26
CA ILE A 117 -1.03 26.06 1.32
C ILE A 117 -0.22 24.87 0.80
N TYR A 118 -0.84 23.98 0.02
CA TYR A 118 -0.12 22.81 -0.51
C TYR A 118 0.93 23.21 -1.55
N ARG A 119 0.63 24.21 -2.40
CA ARG A 119 1.64 24.76 -3.32
C ARG A 119 2.84 25.30 -2.55
N LEU A 120 2.61 26.16 -1.56
CA LEU A 120 3.68 26.71 -0.72
C LEU A 120 4.45 25.63 0.02
N LEU A 121 3.77 24.62 0.56
CA LEU A 121 4.41 23.50 1.24
C LEU A 121 5.37 22.75 0.30
N PHE A 122 4.93 22.43 -0.92
CA PHE A 122 5.81 21.77 -1.90
C PHE A 122 7.00 22.66 -2.30
N GLU A 123 6.76 23.94 -2.59
CA GLU A 123 7.82 24.89 -2.96
C GLU A 123 8.87 25.05 -1.84
N ILE A 124 8.42 25.28 -0.61
CA ILE A 124 9.29 25.49 0.55
C ILE A 124 10.05 24.22 0.91
N THR A 125 9.40 23.05 0.86
CA THR A 125 10.08 21.78 1.11
C THR A 125 11.16 21.52 0.06
N ALA A 126 10.87 21.76 -1.22
CA ALA A 126 11.87 21.60 -2.29
C ALA A 126 13.07 22.53 -2.09
N GLN A 127 12.80 23.82 -1.86
CA GLN A 127 13.84 24.83 -1.64
C GLN A 127 14.70 24.51 -0.42
N THR A 128 14.08 24.11 0.70
CA THR A 128 14.79 23.72 1.93
C THR A 128 15.75 22.56 1.66
N LEU A 129 15.26 21.49 1.03
CA LEU A 129 16.08 20.30 0.75
C LEU A 129 17.22 20.61 -0.23
N GLN A 130 16.95 21.38 -1.28
CA GLN A 130 17.97 21.78 -2.25
C GLN A 130 19.04 22.67 -1.62
N THR A 131 18.64 23.60 -0.74
CA THR A 131 19.56 24.51 -0.05
C THR A 131 20.51 23.73 0.87
N ILE A 132 19.98 22.81 1.68
CA ILE A 132 20.79 22.00 2.58
C ILE A 132 21.69 21.04 1.80
N ALA A 133 21.17 20.42 0.74
CA ALA A 133 21.94 19.48 -0.08
C ALA A 133 23.10 20.15 -0.81
N ALA A 134 22.92 21.39 -1.27
CA ALA A 134 23.97 22.14 -1.97
C ALA A 134 25.11 22.64 -1.06
N ASP A 135 24.90 22.73 0.27
CA ASP A 135 25.93 23.17 1.22
C ASP A 135 27.05 22.12 1.31
N PRO A 136 28.32 22.46 0.95
CA PRO A 136 29.45 21.54 1.02
C PRO A 136 29.78 21.02 2.43
N ARG A 137 29.31 21.69 3.49
CA ARG A 137 29.45 21.23 4.88
C ARG A 137 28.49 20.07 5.21
N HIS A 138 27.45 19.89 4.41
CA HIS A 138 26.49 18.81 4.53
C HIS A 138 26.71 17.79 3.39
N LEU A 139 25.91 17.83 2.33
CA LEU A 139 25.99 16.88 1.22
C LEU A 139 26.84 17.39 0.06
N GLY A 140 26.87 18.71 -0.19
CA GLY A 140 27.59 19.31 -1.32
C GLY A 140 27.16 18.82 -2.70
N ALA A 141 25.90 18.44 -2.89
CA ALA A 141 25.41 17.82 -4.12
C ALA A 141 24.06 18.38 -4.60
N HIS A 142 23.82 18.25 -5.90
CA HIS A 142 22.48 18.43 -6.48
C HIS A 142 21.66 17.16 -6.29
N ILE A 143 20.41 17.31 -5.84
CA ILE A 143 19.50 16.19 -5.57
C ILE A 143 18.27 16.24 -6.47
N GLY A 144 17.78 15.05 -6.84
CA GLY A 144 16.43 14.87 -7.36
C GLY A 144 15.41 14.74 -6.23
N LEU A 145 14.20 15.26 -6.43
CA LEU A 145 13.14 15.24 -5.43
C LEU A 145 11.86 14.65 -6.01
N SER A 146 11.21 13.77 -5.25
CA SER A 146 9.81 13.37 -5.47
C SER A 146 9.04 13.69 -4.20
N LEU A 147 8.03 14.55 -4.31
CA LEU A 147 7.26 15.03 -3.17
C LEU A 147 5.84 14.48 -3.24
N VAL A 148 5.39 13.87 -2.14
CA VAL A 148 4.06 13.29 -2.02
C VAL A 148 3.38 13.88 -0.78
N LEU A 149 2.15 14.36 -0.95
CA LEU A 149 1.34 14.84 0.15
C LEU A 149 0.42 13.74 0.66
N TYR A 150 0.52 13.44 1.95
CA TYR A 150 -0.45 12.60 2.65
C TYR A 150 -1.46 13.51 3.35
N GLY A 151 -2.68 13.57 2.83
CA GLY A 151 -3.77 14.29 3.49
C GLY A 151 -4.22 13.58 4.75
N ALA A 152 -4.40 14.31 5.85
CA ALA A 152 -5.16 13.82 6.99
C ALA A 152 -6.59 13.55 6.50
N ARG A 153 -7.00 12.28 6.47
CA ARG A 153 -8.42 11.95 6.34
C ARG A 153 -9.06 12.35 7.66
N HIS A 154 -9.98 13.30 7.60
CA HIS A 154 -11.04 13.42 8.59
C HIS A 154 -12.23 12.62 8.10
#